data_AF-A0A062V4U0-F1
#
_entry.id   AF-A0A062V4U0-F1
#
_cell.length_a   1.000
_cell.length_b   1.000
_cell.length_c   1.000
_cell.angle_alpha   90.00
_cell.angle_beta   90.00
_cell.angle_gamma   90.00
#
_symmetry.space_group_name_H-M   'P 1'
#
loop_
_entity.id
_entity.type
_entity.pdbx_description
1 polymer ?
#
loop_
_entity_poly.entity_id
_entity_poly.type
_entity_poly.pdbx_seq_one_letter_code
_entity_poly.pdbx_strand_id
1 'polypeptide(L)'
;MPFSDLLDHVDAGAGNRVIVDADIVPKLKELTGQDKVYFVPADLDTAISFGHVKRYREHDVPYGQPLWVTEVRFSNKLNTCWRRFVCCKELMHAFDAEHERADTAEKFLQLLNELELPPPTPSGMLVSEARAVWSAMAVLAPARLIAPLSERYKAGDISDYEVALALRVPEFYVPHIMEDAFPRIVQRLRNET
;
A
#
# COMPACT_ATOMS: atom_id res chain seq x y z
N MET A 1 -7.39 -12.34 -8.89
CA MET A 1 -7.14 -13.19 -7.73
C MET A 1 -5.81 -12.95 -6.99
N PRO A 2 -4.79 -12.19 -7.47
CA PRO A 2 -3.51 -12.17 -6.74
C PRO A 2 -3.54 -11.38 -5.42
N PHE A 3 -4.39 -10.35 -5.26
CA PHE A 3 -4.39 -9.53 -4.05
C PHE A 3 -5.10 -10.19 -2.85
N SER A 4 -6.18 -10.95 -3.08
CA SER A 4 -6.86 -11.72 -2.02
C SER A 4 -5.90 -12.65 -1.28
N ASP A 5 -4.98 -13.29 -2.02
CA ASP A 5 -3.98 -14.21 -1.46
C ASP A 5 -2.96 -13.49 -0.58
N LEU A 6 -2.66 -12.21 -0.86
CA LEU A 6 -1.84 -11.38 0.02
C LEU A 6 -2.58 -11.05 1.32
N LEU A 7 -3.87 -10.73 1.23
CA LEU A 7 -4.70 -10.49 2.43
C LEU A 7 -4.79 -11.73 3.30
N ASP A 8 -5.04 -12.90 2.71
CA ASP A 8 -5.05 -14.18 3.44
C ASP A 8 -3.72 -14.48 4.10
N HIS A 9 -2.62 -14.19 3.41
CA HIS A 9 -1.27 -14.37 3.97
C HIS A 9 -1.05 -13.53 5.24
N VAL A 10 -1.39 -12.23 5.21
CA VAL A 10 -1.17 -11.36 6.38
C VAL A 10 -2.17 -11.62 7.51
N ASP A 11 -3.40 -12.04 7.18
CA ASP A 11 -4.42 -12.48 8.14
C ASP A 11 -4.01 -13.80 8.82
N ALA A 12 -3.29 -14.70 8.14
CA ALA A 12 -2.79 -15.95 8.72
C ALA A 12 -1.52 -15.78 9.58
N GLY A 13 -0.87 -14.61 9.53
CA GLY A 13 0.38 -14.36 10.25
C GLY A 13 0.24 -14.40 11.79
N ALA A 14 1.25 -14.95 12.48
CA ALA A 14 1.26 -15.05 13.94
C ALA A 14 1.84 -13.83 14.68
N GLY A 15 2.46 -12.89 13.95
CA GLY A 15 3.11 -11.72 14.54
C GLY A 15 2.13 -10.67 15.07
N ASN A 16 2.51 -9.91 16.09
CA ASN A 16 1.70 -8.79 16.61
C ASN A 16 1.67 -7.55 15.70
N ARG A 17 2.33 -7.62 14.54
CA ARG A 17 2.41 -6.58 13.53
C ARG A 17 2.73 -7.21 12.17
N VAL A 18 2.41 -6.49 11.10
CA VAL A 18 2.84 -6.82 9.73
C VAL A 18 4.11 -6.04 9.39
N ILE A 19 5.17 -6.72 9.00
CA ILE A 19 6.47 -6.19 8.60
C ILE A 19 6.55 -6.21 7.08
N VAL A 20 6.70 -5.05 6.44
CA VAL A 20 6.68 -4.93 4.97
C VAL A 20 7.70 -5.87 4.31
N ASP A 21 8.95 -5.84 4.75
CA ASP A 21 10.03 -6.61 4.12
C ASP A 21 9.93 -8.12 4.35
N ALA A 22 9.33 -8.55 5.46
CA ALA A 22 9.29 -9.96 5.86
C ALA A 22 7.96 -10.65 5.52
N ASP A 23 6.85 -9.93 5.60
CA ASP A 23 5.50 -10.49 5.45
C ASP A 23 4.87 -10.09 4.09
N ILE A 24 5.18 -8.91 3.55
CA ILE A 24 4.53 -8.42 2.33
C ILE A 24 5.39 -8.70 1.11
N VAL A 25 6.66 -8.29 1.13
CA VAL A 25 7.55 -8.37 -0.03
C VAL A 25 7.70 -9.79 -0.57
N PRO A 26 7.96 -10.83 0.25
CA PRO A 26 8.13 -12.19 -0.27
C PRO A 26 6.85 -12.70 -0.96
N LYS A 27 5.69 -12.49 -0.33
CA LYS A 27 4.41 -12.92 -0.89
C LYS A 27 4.04 -12.13 -2.14
N LEU A 28 4.30 -10.82 -2.15
CA LEU A 28 4.10 -9.99 -3.34
C LEU A 28 4.96 -10.47 -4.52
N LYS A 29 6.23 -10.80 -4.29
CA LYS A 29 7.13 -11.33 -5.33
C LYS A 29 6.60 -12.63 -5.90
N GLU A 30 6.13 -13.55 -5.05
CA GLU A 30 5.48 -14.80 -5.45
C GLU A 30 4.26 -14.54 -6.35
N LEU A 31 3.40 -13.58 -5.97
CA LEU A 31 2.13 -13.31 -6.64
C LEU A 31 2.25 -12.50 -7.94
N THR A 32 3.29 -11.67 -8.04
CA THR A 32 3.42 -10.68 -9.14
C THR A 32 4.62 -10.94 -10.05
N GLY A 33 5.47 -11.93 -9.72
CA GLY A 33 6.66 -12.26 -10.49
C GLY A 33 7.77 -11.21 -10.42
N GLN A 34 7.79 -10.37 -9.38
CA GLN A 34 8.89 -9.41 -9.15
C GLN A 34 10.12 -10.14 -8.59
N ASP A 35 11.29 -9.88 -9.17
CA ASP A 35 12.54 -10.50 -8.75
C ASP A 35 13.21 -9.73 -7.61
N LYS A 36 13.14 -8.40 -7.65
CA LYS A 36 13.77 -7.52 -6.67
C LYS A 36 12.83 -6.39 -6.26
N VAL A 37 12.87 -6.05 -4.97
CA VAL A 37 12.15 -4.93 -4.39
C VAL A 37 13.14 -4.08 -3.61
N TYR A 38 13.20 -2.79 -3.91
CA TYR A 38 14.07 -1.84 -3.21
C TYR A 38 13.26 -0.72 -2.59
N PHE A 39 13.63 -0.32 -1.37
CA PHE A 39 13.09 0.88 -0.71
C PHE A 39 14.19 1.94 -0.65
N VAL A 40 14.00 3.03 -1.39
CA VAL A 40 15.02 4.07 -1.56
C VAL A 40 14.51 5.37 -0.92
N PRO A 41 15.15 5.85 0.16
CA PRO A 41 14.86 7.18 0.67
C PRO A 41 15.28 8.23 -0.36
N ALA A 42 14.40 9.17 -0.66
CA ALA A 42 14.62 10.26 -1.61
C ALA A 42 14.25 11.61 -0.96
N ASP A 43 14.87 12.69 -1.43
CA ASP A 43 14.42 14.04 -1.09
C ASP A 43 13.23 14.39 -1.99
N LEU A 44 12.02 14.23 -1.44
CA LEU A 44 10.77 14.54 -2.12
C LEU A 44 10.14 15.78 -1.48
N ASP A 45 9.42 16.54 -2.31
CA ASP A 45 8.49 17.55 -1.83
C ASP A 45 7.24 16.85 -1.27
N THR A 46 7.14 16.83 0.07
CA THR A 46 6.06 16.18 0.80
C THR A 46 4.72 16.90 0.67
N ALA A 47 4.69 18.11 0.09
CA ALA A 47 3.44 18.77 -0.30
C ALA A 47 2.86 18.19 -1.60
N ILE A 48 3.69 17.52 -2.41
CA ILE A 48 3.30 16.93 -3.70
C ILE A 48 3.15 15.42 -3.57
N SER A 49 4.16 14.74 -3.03
CA SER A 49 4.20 13.28 -2.95
C SER A 49 5.03 12.80 -1.76
N PHE A 50 4.48 11.82 -1.03
CA PHE A 50 5.23 11.12 0.01
C PHE A 50 6.07 9.95 -0.53
N GLY A 51 5.72 9.44 -1.72
CA GLY A 51 6.41 8.34 -2.37
C GLY A 51 5.84 8.03 -3.75
N HIS A 52 6.58 7.24 -4.50
CA HIS A 52 6.17 6.70 -5.80
C HIS A 52 6.92 5.41 -6.10
N VAL A 53 6.33 4.56 -6.95
CA VAL A 53 6.94 3.32 -7.42
C VAL A 53 7.49 3.47 -8.85
N LYS A 54 8.65 2.87 -9.10
CA LYS A 54 9.21 2.67 -10.43
C LYS A 54 9.37 1.19 -10.70
N ARG A 55 8.93 0.74 -11.87
CA ARG A 55 9.15 -0.64 -12.35
C ARG A 55 10.05 -0.61 -13.57
N TYR A 56 11.06 -1.46 -13.59
CA TYR A 56 11.98 -1.57 -14.72
C TYR A 56 12.57 -2.98 -14.81
N ARG A 57 13.25 -3.25 -15.91
CA ARG A 57 14.02 -4.48 -16.12
C ARG A 57 15.50 -4.17 -16.04
N GLU A 58 16.25 -5.01 -15.34
CA GLU A 58 17.72 -4.96 -15.31
C GLU A 58 18.33 -6.30 -15.72
N HIS A 59 19.58 -6.28 -16.19
CA HIS A 59 20.34 -7.49 -16.48
C HIS A 59 21.51 -7.59 -15.50
N ASP A 60 21.51 -8.62 -14.65
CA ASP A 60 22.60 -8.85 -13.69
C ASP A 60 23.90 -9.30 -14.38
N VAL A 61 23.79 -9.90 -15.58
CA VAL A 61 24.91 -10.34 -16.40
C VAL A 61 24.63 -10.09 -17.88
N PRO A 62 25.68 -9.87 -18.72
CA PRO A 62 25.51 -9.85 -20.17
C PRO A 62 24.78 -11.13 -20.65
N TYR A 63 23.71 -10.96 -21.43
CA TYR A 63 22.85 -12.02 -21.96
C TYR A 63 22.03 -12.83 -20.93
N GLY A 64 22.00 -12.43 -19.65
CA GLY A 64 21.12 -13.02 -18.65
C GLY A 64 19.65 -12.68 -18.89
N GLN A 65 18.74 -13.50 -18.33
CA GLN A 65 17.32 -13.17 -18.32
C GLN A 65 17.11 -11.85 -17.56
N PRO A 66 16.30 -10.92 -18.09
CA PRO A 66 16.03 -9.67 -17.41
C PRO A 66 15.27 -9.91 -16.11
N LEU A 67 15.66 -9.23 -15.05
CA LEU A 67 15.01 -9.26 -13.76
C LEU A 67 14.02 -8.11 -13.64
N TRP A 68 12.83 -8.39 -13.14
CA TRP A 68 11.84 -7.37 -12.79
C TRP A 68 12.16 -6.74 -11.46
N VAL A 69 12.41 -5.43 -11.49
CA VAL A 69 12.71 -4.61 -10.33
C VAL A 69 11.56 -3.69 -10.03
N THR A 70 11.11 -3.70 -8.78
CA THR A 70 10.22 -2.70 -8.20
C THR A 70 11.00 -1.83 -7.23
N GLU A 71 11.16 -0.56 -7.54
CA GLU A 71 11.84 0.43 -6.70
C GLU A 71 10.81 1.40 -6.12
N VAL A 72 10.63 1.35 -4.80
CA VAL A 72 9.77 2.26 -4.05
C VAL A 72 10.61 3.41 -3.51
N ARG A 73 10.35 4.61 -4.00
CA ARG A 73 10.98 5.84 -3.50
C ARG A 73 10.05 6.51 -2.50
N PHE A 74 10.57 6.88 -1.35
CA PHE A 74 9.78 7.53 -0.30
C PHE A 74 10.55 8.72 0.28
N SER A 75 9.83 9.71 0.79
CA SER A 75 10.46 10.90 1.38
C SER A 75 11.28 10.54 2.63
N ASN A 76 12.54 10.97 2.67
CA ASN A 76 13.41 10.79 3.83
C ASN A 76 13.00 11.61 5.07
N LYS A 77 11.98 12.48 4.94
CA LYS A 77 11.41 13.32 6.00
C LYS A 77 10.29 12.62 6.78
N LEU A 78 9.85 11.44 6.35
CA LEU A 78 8.74 10.72 6.97
C LEU A 78 9.15 10.03 8.28
N ASN A 79 8.25 10.04 9.25
CA ASN A 79 8.39 9.21 10.45
C ASN A 79 8.17 7.72 10.12
N THR A 80 8.44 6.84 11.09
CA THR A 80 8.36 5.38 10.90
C THR A 80 6.99 4.89 10.42
N CYS A 81 5.88 5.44 10.96
CA CYS A 81 4.53 5.04 10.59
C CYS A 81 4.20 5.45 9.16
N TRP A 82 4.51 6.69 8.79
CA TRP A 82 4.33 7.19 7.43
C TRP A 82 5.20 6.44 6.42
N ARG A 83 6.49 6.23 6.73
CA ARG A 83 7.38 5.46 5.85
C ARG A 83 6.84 4.06 5.59
N ARG A 84 6.42 3.34 6.64
CA ARG A 84 5.84 2.00 6.52
C ARG A 84 4.58 2.00 5.65
N PHE A 85 3.69 2.95 5.89
CA PHE A 85 2.44 3.07 5.14
C PHE A 85 2.68 3.39 3.66
N VAL A 86 3.48 4.42 3.37
CA VAL A 86 3.81 4.81 2.00
C VAL A 86 4.49 3.66 1.26
N CYS A 87 5.48 3.00 1.88
CA CYS A 87 6.14 1.86 1.23
C CYS A 87 5.16 0.73 0.91
N CYS A 88 4.24 0.42 1.82
CA CYS A 88 3.20 -0.56 1.57
C CYS A 88 2.23 -0.13 0.46
N LYS A 89 1.77 1.13 0.48
CA LYS A 89 0.87 1.69 -0.54
C LYS A 89 1.50 1.58 -1.93
N GLU A 90 2.74 2.02 -2.07
CA GLU A 90 3.45 1.98 -3.34
C GLU A 90 3.63 0.55 -3.87
N LEU A 91 3.79 -0.44 -2.98
CA LEU A 91 3.83 -1.85 -3.37
C LEU A 91 2.48 -2.37 -3.90
N MET A 92 1.35 -1.81 -3.47
CA MET A 92 0.03 -2.27 -3.95
C MET A 92 -0.15 -2.05 -5.45
N HIS A 93 0.53 -1.05 -6.02
CA HIS A 93 0.56 -0.81 -7.48
C HIS A 93 1.23 -1.95 -8.28
N ALA A 94 1.88 -2.91 -7.62
CA ALA A 94 2.34 -4.14 -8.26
C ALA A 94 1.16 -4.95 -8.84
N PHE A 95 -0.04 -4.83 -8.27
CA PHE A 95 -1.25 -5.51 -8.71
C PHE A 95 -2.03 -4.77 -9.80
N ASP A 96 -1.59 -3.56 -10.17
CA ASP A 96 -2.28 -2.74 -11.17
C ASP A 96 -2.19 -3.32 -12.58
N ALA A 97 -3.32 -3.30 -13.27
CA ALA A 97 -3.40 -3.52 -14.71
C ALA A 97 -2.65 -2.41 -15.46
N GLU A 98 -2.21 -2.67 -16.70
CA GLU A 98 -1.40 -1.73 -17.46
C GLU A 98 -2.04 -0.33 -17.65
N HIS A 99 -3.36 -0.28 -17.83
CA HIS A 99 -4.11 0.96 -18.00
C HIS A 99 -4.30 1.76 -16.70
N GLU A 100 -4.05 1.15 -15.54
CA GLU A 100 -4.14 1.77 -14.22
C GLU A 100 -2.82 2.42 -13.78
N ARG A 101 -1.73 2.20 -14.53
CA ARG A 101 -0.38 2.65 -14.15
C ARG A 101 -0.11 4.06 -14.65
N ALA A 102 0.43 4.91 -13.76
CA ALA A 102 0.98 6.22 -14.09
C ALA A 102 2.47 6.13 -14.52
N ASP A 103 2.75 5.34 -15.56
CA ASP A 103 4.11 4.97 -15.99
C ASP A 103 4.71 5.87 -17.09
N THR A 104 3.98 6.89 -17.53
CA THR A 104 4.49 7.94 -18.44
C THR A 104 4.31 9.32 -17.82
N ALA A 105 5.06 10.31 -18.31
CA ALA A 105 4.96 11.69 -17.83
C ALA A 105 3.55 12.27 -18.02
N GLU A 106 2.92 11.97 -19.15
CA GLU A 106 1.56 12.41 -19.49
C GLU A 106 0.54 11.82 -18.53
N LYS A 107 0.63 10.51 -18.27
CA LYS A 107 -0.23 9.81 -17.32
C LYS A 107 -0.06 10.30 -15.89
N PHE A 108 1.18 10.58 -15.49
CA PHE A 108 1.47 11.15 -14.18
C PHE A 108 0.89 12.55 -14.02
N LEU A 109 1.06 13.44 -15.01
CA LEU A 109 0.44 14.77 -15.01
C LEU A 109 -1.08 14.69 -15.00
N GLN A 110 -1.68 13.75 -15.74
CA GLN A 110 -3.11 13.50 -15.68
C GLN A 110 -3.55 13.12 -14.26
N LEU A 111 -2.87 12.17 -13.61
CA LEU A 111 -3.18 11.76 -12.25
C LEU A 111 -3.07 12.93 -11.26
N LEU A 112 -2.03 13.76 -11.36
CA LEU A 112 -1.91 14.95 -10.51
C LEU A 112 -3.08 15.91 -10.70
N ASN A 113 -3.47 16.19 -11.95
CA ASN A 113 -4.63 17.03 -12.24
C ASN A 113 -5.94 16.44 -11.68
N GLU A 114 -6.11 15.12 -11.75
CA GLU A 114 -7.29 14.44 -11.22
C GLU A 114 -7.34 14.42 -9.68
N LEU A 115 -6.18 14.42 -9.01
CA LEU A 115 -6.10 14.54 -7.55
C LEU A 115 -6.47 15.95 -7.08
N GLU A 116 -6.06 16.98 -7.83
CA GLU A 116 -6.42 18.37 -7.53
C GLU A 116 -7.88 18.69 -7.86
N LEU A 117 -8.38 18.17 -8.99
CA LEU A 117 -9.74 18.38 -9.47
C LEU A 117 -10.36 17.05 -9.96
N PRO A 118 -10.98 16.27 -9.05
CA PRO A 118 -11.57 14.98 -9.39
C PRO A 118 -12.61 15.10 -10.51
N PRO A 119 -12.43 14.38 -11.64
CA PRO A 119 -13.38 14.42 -12.74
C PRO A 119 -14.65 13.62 -12.39
N PRO A 120 -15.80 13.88 -13.06
CA PRO A 120 -17.02 13.10 -12.86
C PRO A 120 -16.87 11.61 -13.17
N THR A 121 -15.92 11.26 -14.05
CA THR A 121 -15.54 9.88 -14.36
C THR A 121 -14.05 9.73 -14.08
N PRO A 122 -13.65 9.09 -12.98
CA PRO A 122 -12.25 8.95 -12.62
C PRO A 122 -11.52 8.05 -13.62
N SER A 123 -10.24 8.35 -13.89
CA SER A 123 -9.41 7.43 -14.66
C SER A 123 -9.13 6.15 -13.87
N GLY A 124 -8.69 5.10 -14.57
CA GLY A 124 -8.19 3.89 -13.92
C GLY A 124 -7.02 4.17 -12.96
N MET A 125 -6.23 5.22 -13.22
CA MET A 125 -5.12 5.62 -12.35
C MET A 125 -5.61 6.22 -11.03
N LEU A 126 -6.60 7.11 -11.07
CA LEU A 126 -7.17 7.68 -9.84
C LEU A 126 -7.90 6.61 -9.01
N VAL A 127 -8.64 5.71 -9.67
CA VAL A 127 -9.27 4.56 -9.00
C VAL A 127 -8.21 3.65 -8.37
N SER A 128 -7.12 3.39 -9.09
CA SER A 128 -6.01 2.58 -8.58
C SER A 128 -5.32 3.24 -7.38
N GLU A 129 -5.07 4.54 -7.42
CA GLU A 129 -4.48 5.28 -6.29
C GLU A 129 -5.33 5.14 -5.04
N ALA A 130 -6.66 5.35 -5.16
CA ALA A 130 -7.58 5.14 -4.05
C ALA A 130 -7.56 3.67 -3.56
N ARG A 131 -7.59 2.71 -4.49
CA ARG A 131 -7.51 1.27 -4.18
C ARG A 131 -6.21 0.93 -3.44
N ALA A 132 -5.08 1.51 -3.82
CA ALA A 132 -3.78 1.27 -3.19
C ALA A 132 -3.75 1.76 -1.74
N VAL A 133 -4.38 2.90 -1.44
CA VAL A 133 -4.54 3.40 -0.06
C VAL A 133 -5.37 2.42 0.79
N TRP A 134 -6.53 1.99 0.31
CA TRP A 134 -7.37 1.01 1.01
C TRP A 134 -6.69 -0.35 1.17
N SER A 135 -5.98 -0.78 0.14
CA SER A 135 -5.20 -2.03 0.15
C SER A 135 -4.07 -1.98 1.18
N ALA A 136 -3.35 -0.86 1.29
CA ALA A 136 -2.33 -0.68 2.31
C ALA A 136 -2.90 -0.70 3.72
N MET A 137 -4.06 -0.07 3.96
CA MET A 137 -4.74 -0.16 5.24
C MET A 137 -5.12 -1.61 5.56
N ALA A 138 -5.72 -2.33 4.61
CA ALA A 138 -6.14 -3.73 4.79
C ALA A 138 -4.95 -4.66 5.09
N VAL A 139 -3.84 -4.48 4.37
CA VAL A 139 -2.64 -5.31 4.54
C VAL A 139 -1.90 -5.00 5.84
N LEU A 140 -1.83 -3.73 6.25
CA LEU A 140 -1.11 -3.33 7.46
C LEU A 140 -1.94 -3.48 8.74
N ALA A 141 -3.27 -3.56 8.61
CA ALA A 141 -4.23 -3.78 9.68
C ALA A 141 -5.13 -5.00 9.35
N PRO A 142 -4.58 -6.23 9.35
CA PRO A 142 -5.36 -7.44 9.16
C PRO A 142 -6.39 -7.62 10.28
N ALA A 143 -7.46 -8.37 10.00
CA ALA A 143 -8.62 -8.51 10.89
C ALA A 143 -8.23 -9.03 12.28
N ARG A 144 -7.26 -9.96 12.34
CA ARG A 144 -6.71 -10.49 13.59
C ARG A 144 -6.04 -9.43 14.48
N LEU A 145 -5.51 -8.35 13.91
CA LEU A 145 -4.89 -7.25 14.68
C LEU A 145 -5.93 -6.19 15.04
N ILE A 146 -6.92 -5.96 14.18
CA ILE A 146 -7.99 -4.98 14.43
C ILE A 146 -8.93 -5.48 15.52
N ALA A 147 -9.34 -6.76 15.49
CA ALA A 147 -10.38 -7.30 16.38
C ALA A 147 -10.20 -6.93 17.87
N PRO A 148 -9.03 -7.19 18.52
CA PRO A 148 -8.84 -6.83 19.93
C PRO A 148 -8.73 -5.30 20.17
N LEU A 149 -8.36 -4.52 19.16
CA LEU A 149 -8.28 -3.06 19.25
C LEU A 149 -9.65 -2.41 19.09
N SER A 150 -10.50 -2.95 18.22
CA SER A 150 -11.82 -2.40 17.90
C SER A 150 -12.75 -2.38 19.10
N GLU A 151 -12.73 -3.43 19.94
CA GLU A 151 -13.54 -3.45 21.17
C GLU A 151 -13.14 -2.35 22.15
N ARG A 152 -11.83 -2.21 22.40
CA ARG A 152 -11.27 -1.17 23.28
C ARG A 152 -11.49 0.23 22.71
N TYR A 153 -11.36 0.39 21.40
CA TYR A 153 -11.57 1.65 20.72
C TYR A 153 -13.03 2.11 20.81
N LYS A 154 -13.99 1.20 20.58
CA LYS A 154 -15.43 1.48 20.70
C LYS A 154 -15.87 1.76 22.14
N ALA A 155 -15.19 1.16 23.13
CA ALA A 155 -15.39 1.47 24.54
C ALA A 155 -14.81 2.84 24.95
N GLY A 156 -13.99 3.46 24.10
CA GLY A 156 -13.26 4.70 24.43
C GLY A 156 -12.03 4.49 25.31
N ASP A 157 -11.57 3.24 25.45
CA ASP A 157 -10.42 2.87 26.30
C ASP A 157 -9.07 3.19 25.66
N ILE A 158 -9.04 3.35 24.34
CA ILE A 158 -7.83 3.71 23.57
C ILE A 158 -8.15 4.79 22.55
N SER A 159 -7.20 5.70 22.38
CA SER A 159 -7.23 6.80 21.41
C SER A 159 -6.80 6.36 20.00
N ASP A 160 -7.05 7.23 19.01
CA ASP A 160 -6.52 7.07 17.65
C ASP A 160 -5.00 6.88 17.66
N TYR A 161 -4.29 7.68 18.46
CA TYR A 161 -2.85 7.60 18.62
C TYR A 161 -2.37 6.23 19.13
N GLU A 162 -3.05 5.64 20.11
CA GLU A 162 -2.69 4.33 20.66
C GLU A 162 -2.90 3.20 19.65
N VAL A 163 -3.98 3.26 18.88
CA VAL A 163 -4.23 2.34 17.76
C VAL A 163 -3.16 2.51 16.67
N ALA A 164 -2.84 3.75 16.31
CA ALA A 164 -1.81 4.07 15.32
C ALA A 164 -0.45 3.49 15.72
N LEU A 165 -0.11 3.59 17.01
CA LEU A 165 1.12 3.03 17.57
C LEU A 165 1.14 1.50 17.56
N ALA A 166 0.00 0.87 17.88
CA ALA A 166 -0.15 -0.58 17.87
C ALA A 166 -0.01 -1.15 16.45
N LEU A 167 -0.72 -0.57 15.48
CA LEU A 167 -0.72 -1.00 14.08
C LEU A 167 0.47 -0.46 13.28
N ARG A 168 1.21 0.52 13.81
CA ARG A 168 2.29 1.26 13.13
C ARG A 168 1.87 1.88 11.80
N VAL A 169 0.69 2.51 11.81
CA VAL A 169 0.12 3.27 10.69
C VAL A 169 0.01 4.75 11.06
N PRO A 170 -0.12 5.68 10.09
CA PRO A 170 -0.42 7.08 10.40
C PRO A 170 -1.76 7.19 11.15
N GLU A 171 -1.78 8.01 12.20
CA GLU A 171 -2.98 8.27 13.01
C GLU A 171 -4.18 8.74 12.18
N PHE A 172 -3.90 9.51 11.12
CA PHE A 172 -4.90 9.97 10.15
C PHE A 172 -5.79 8.85 9.59
N TYR A 173 -5.26 7.64 9.40
CA TYR A 173 -6.02 6.52 8.84
C TYR A 173 -6.78 5.69 9.88
N VAL A 174 -6.55 5.92 11.17
CA VAL A 174 -7.17 5.12 12.24
C VAL A 174 -8.69 5.19 12.25
N PRO A 175 -9.33 6.37 12.12
CA PRO A 175 -10.79 6.44 12.08
C PRO A 175 -11.37 5.54 10.97
N HIS A 176 -10.77 5.56 9.78
CA HIS A 176 -11.20 4.75 8.64
C HIS A 176 -11.00 3.24 8.85
N ILE A 177 -9.93 2.84 9.54
CA ILE A 177 -9.66 1.43 9.89
C ILE A 177 -10.66 0.92 10.93
N MET A 178 -11.07 1.78 11.87
CA MET A 178 -11.95 1.43 12.98
C MET A 178 -13.45 1.58 12.67
N GLU A 179 -13.81 2.16 11.53
CA GLU A 179 -15.18 2.24 11.03
C GLU A 179 -15.79 0.84 10.80
N ASP A 180 -17.08 0.67 11.12
CA ASP A 180 -17.83 -0.57 10.84
C ASP A 180 -17.92 -0.90 9.34
N ALA A 181 -17.61 0.06 8.47
CA ALA A 181 -17.52 -0.14 7.02
C ALA A 181 -16.23 -0.83 6.58
N PHE A 182 -15.15 -0.73 7.37
CA PHE A 182 -13.83 -1.22 6.98
C PHE A 182 -13.82 -2.71 6.60
N PRO A 183 -14.43 -3.64 7.37
CA PRO A 183 -14.48 -5.06 6.97
C PRO A 183 -15.18 -5.30 5.63
N ARG A 184 -16.21 -4.49 5.31
CA ARG A 184 -16.90 -4.57 4.01
C ARG A 184 -16.01 -4.10 2.86
N ILE A 185 -15.20 -3.06 3.10
CA ILE A 185 -14.22 -2.57 2.14
C ILE A 185 -13.14 -3.65 1.88
N VAL A 186 -12.62 -4.27 2.94
CA VAL A 186 -11.65 -5.38 2.81
C VAL A 186 -12.24 -6.54 2.02
N GLN A 187 -13.50 -6.94 2.31
CA GLN A 187 -14.17 -7.98 1.55
C GLN A 187 -14.36 -7.61 0.07
N ARG A 188 -14.66 -6.34 -0.22
CA ARG A 188 -14.77 -5.84 -1.58
C ARG A 188 -13.43 -5.94 -2.32
N LEU A 189 -12.32 -5.53 -1.69
CA LEU A 189 -10.98 -5.66 -2.26
C LEU A 189 -10.62 -7.11 -2.59
N ARG A 190 -11.04 -8.06 -1.74
CA ARG A 190 -10.85 -9.51 -1.99
C ARG A 190 -11.59 -10.00 -3.24
N ASN A 191 -12.73 -9.40 -3.57
CA ASN A 191 -13.58 -9.81 -4.68
C ASN A 191 -13.25 -9.10 -6.00
N GLU A 192 -12.64 -7.91 -5.94
CA GLU A 192 -12.33 -7.06 -7.11
C GLU A 192 -11.05 -7.47 -7.86
N THR A 193 -10.34 -8.51 -7.40
CA THR A 193 -9.13 -9.00 -8.05
C THR A 193 -9.35 -10.24 -8.89
#